data_AF-A0A9D9CFS2-F1
#
_entry.id   AF-A0A9D9CFS2-F1
#
_cell.length_a   1.000
_cell.length_b   1.000
_cell.length_c   1.000
_cell.angle_alpha   90.00
_cell.angle_beta   90.00
_cell.angle_gamma   90.00
#
_symmetry.space_group_name_H-M   'P 1'
#
loop_
_entity.id
_entity.type
_entity.pdbx_description
1 polymer ?
#
loop_
_entity_poly.entity_id
_entity_poly.type
_entity_poly.pdbx_seq_one_letter_code
_entity_poly.pdbx_strand_id
1 'polypeptide(L)'
;MRVIVAITGASGAIYARQVLEILLEHHEVEQIALIYSQHAPDVITAEGVAIPHDERIRCYDNGDMWASVASGSAEWDSMIIVPASMGCVARVACGISSTLIERAADVMLKERRRLILAVREAPYSLIHLRNMTTLTEAGAMIIPASPSFYFRPESIEELCRNLSERIVEAAGISIRHKAWGEEKSL
;
A
#
# COMPACT_ATOMS: atom_id res chain seq x y z
N MET A 1 2.37 -14.03 9.11
CA MET A 1 2.83 -12.73 8.55
C MET A 1 2.07 -11.56 9.18
N ARG A 2 2.77 -10.47 9.49
CA ARG A 2 2.23 -9.22 10.02
C ARG A 2 2.49 -8.09 9.03
N VAL A 3 1.42 -7.47 8.54
CA VAL A 3 1.47 -6.47 7.45
C VAL A 3 1.00 -5.11 7.96
N ILE A 4 1.74 -4.05 7.63
CA ILE A 4 1.30 -2.67 7.89
C ILE A 4 0.60 -2.16 6.62
N VAL A 5 -0.60 -1.62 6.77
CA VAL A 5 -1.33 -0.94 5.69
C VAL A 5 -1.57 0.51 6.10
N ALA A 6 -1.03 1.44 5.32
CA ALA A 6 -1.23 2.87 5.51
C ALA A 6 -2.09 3.45 4.39
N ILE A 7 -3.20 4.08 4.73
CA ILE A 7 -4.07 4.77 3.78
C ILE A 7 -3.78 6.27 3.87
N THR A 8 -3.46 6.89 2.74
CA THR A 8 -3.17 8.34 2.69
C THR A 8 -4.17 9.09 1.81
N GLY A 9 -4.18 10.43 1.91
CA GLY A 9 -5.14 11.30 1.22
C GLY A 9 -4.93 11.48 -0.30
N ALA A 10 -4.70 10.40 -1.04
CA ALA A 10 -4.79 10.39 -2.50
C ALA A 10 -6.06 9.63 -2.95
N SER A 11 -6.60 9.95 -4.14
CA SER A 11 -7.74 9.18 -4.68
C SER A 11 -7.34 7.74 -4.94
N GLY A 12 -8.32 6.83 -4.90
CA GLY A 12 -8.11 5.39 -5.11
C GLY A 12 -8.31 4.58 -3.83
N ALA A 13 -9.23 4.97 -2.96
CA ALA A 13 -9.59 4.23 -1.75
C ALA A 13 -10.06 2.81 -2.07
N ILE A 14 -10.59 2.55 -3.29
CA ILE A 14 -10.91 1.20 -3.77
C ILE A 14 -9.71 0.24 -3.70
N TYR A 15 -8.50 0.72 -4.00
CA TYR A 15 -7.29 -0.10 -3.89
C TYR A 15 -6.98 -0.45 -2.44
N ALA A 16 -7.18 0.49 -1.51
CA ALA A 16 -6.99 0.23 -0.09
C ALA A 16 -7.97 -0.83 0.44
N ARG A 17 -9.25 -0.71 0.06
CA ARG A 17 -10.29 -1.70 0.37
C ARG A 17 -9.89 -3.08 -0.16
N GLN A 18 -9.58 -3.18 -1.46
CA GLN A 18 -9.24 -4.46 -2.08
C GLN A 18 -7.95 -5.07 -1.57
N VAL A 19 -6.92 -4.27 -1.28
CA VAL A 19 -5.69 -4.76 -0.63
C VAL A 19 -6.03 -5.39 0.72
N LEU A 20 -6.85 -4.73 1.53
CA LEU A 20 -7.27 -5.29 2.82
C LEU A 20 -8.09 -6.58 2.64
N GLU A 21 -9.06 -6.60 1.72
CA GLU A 21 -9.84 -7.81 1.41
C GLU A 21 -8.95 -8.97 0.98
N ILE A 22 -8.00 -8.75 0.06
CA ILE A 22 -7.06 -9.77 -0.40
C ILE A 22 -6.16 -10.23 0.76
N LEU A 23 -5.63 -9.33 1.59
CA LEU A 23 -4.86 -9.73 2.77
C LEU A 23 -5.68 -10.63 3.72
N LEU A 24 -6.97 -10.34 3.88
CA LEU A 24 -7.87 -11.15 4.71
C LEU A 24 -8.22 -12.51 4.10
N GLU A 25 -8.18 -12.66 2.77
CA GLU A 25 -8.35 -13.94 2.07
C GLU A 25 -7.16 -14.90 2.34
N HIS A 26 -6.01 -14.40 2.78
CA HIS A 26 -4.79 -15.18 2.99
C HIS A 26 -4.55 -15.55 4.46
N HIS A 27 -4.69 -16.84 4.78
CA HIS A 27 -4.54 -17.39 6.13
C HIS A 27 -3.15 -17.19 6.77
N GLU A 28 -2.10 -17.01 5.96
CA GLU A 28 -0.75 -16.67 6.42
C GLU A 28 -0.64 -15.24 6.97
N VAL A 29 -1.63 -14.37 6.72
CA VAL A 29 -1.71 -13.02 7.32
C VAL A 29 -2.40 -13.11 8.68
N GLU A 30 -1.59 -12.99 9.74
CA GLU A 30 -2.02 -13.11 11.13
C GLU A 30 -2.51 -11.76 11.68
N GLN A 31 -1.93 -10.65 11.22
CA GLN A 31 -2.26 -9.32 11.71
C GLN A 31 -2.03 -8.24 10.66
N ILE A 32 -2.96 -7.29 10.60
CA ILE A 32 -2.87 -6.07 9.80
C ILE A 32 -2.85 -4.85 10.73
N ALA A 33 -1.77 -4.07 10.72
CA ALA A 33 -1.75 -2.75 11.34
C ALA A 33 -2.25 -1.70 10.35
N LEU A 34 -3.45 -1.18 10.57
CA LEU A 34 -4.06 -0.18 9.71
C LEU A 34 -3.84 1.23 10.27
N ILE A 35 -3.32 2.14 9.43
CA ILE A 35 -3.03 3.52 9.83
C ILE A 35 -3.61 4.48 8.78
N TYR A 36 -4.34 5.49 9.23
CA TYR A 36 -4.91 6.51 8.35
C TYR A 36 -4.13 7.82 8.49
N SER A 37 -3.73 8.42 7.38
CA SER A 37 -3.30 9.82 7.42
C SER A 37 -4.48 10.74 7.71
N GLN A 38 -4.22 11.97 8.14
CA GLN A 38 -5.25 12.97 8.49
C GLN A 38 -6.39 13.10 7.45
N HIS A 39 -6.06 13.12 6.16
CA HIS A 39 -7.04 13.32 5.07
C HIS A 39 -7.51 12.03 4.39
N ALA A 40 -7.07 10.86 4.84
CA ALA A 40 -7.53 9.60 4.25
C ALA A 40 -9.04 9.36 4.46
N PRO A 41 -9.62 9.60 5.66
CA PRO A 41 -11.07 9.43 5.87
C PRO A 41 -11.94 10.31 4.97
N ASP A 42 -11.50 11.54 4.69
CA ASP A 42 -12.21 12.48 3.81
C ASP A 42 -12.30 11.92 2.37
N VAL A 43 -11.19 11.38 1.84
CA VAL A 43 -11.15 10.78 0.51
C VAL A 43 -11.97 9.51 0.44
N ILE A 44 -11.85 8.61 1.43
CA ILE A 44 -12.63 7.37 1.50
C ILE A 44 -14.13 7.68 1.43
N THR A 45 -14.56 8.68 2.21
CA THR A 45 -15.97 9.12 2.27
C THR A 45 -16.41 9.72 0.95
N ALA A 46 -15.61 10.61 0.37
CA ALA A 46 -15.91 11.25 -0.92
C ALA A 46 -16.02 10.23 -2.08
N GLU A 47 -15.26 9.14 -2.01
CA GLU A 47 -15.28 8.06 -3.01
C GLU A 47 -16.33 6.98 -2.71
N GLY A 48 -17.05 7.07 -1.60
CA GLY A 48 -18.09 6.10 -1.22
C GLY A 48 -17.55 4.69 -0.97
N VAL A 49 -16.31 4.56 -0.50
CA VAL A 49 -15.66 3.26 -0.28
C VAL A 49 -15.81 2.83 1.18
N ALA A 50 -16.24 1.59 1.41
CA ALA A 50 -16.25 0.99 2.74
C ALA A 50 -14.97 0.19 2.98
N ILE A 51 -14.24 0.52 4.04
CA ILE A 51 -13.06 -0.25 4.46
C ILE A 51 -13.53 -1.45 5.31
N PRO A 52 -13.05 -2.69 5.05
CA PRO A 52 -13.50 -3.87 5.79
C PRO A 52 -13.11 -3.81 7.27
N HIS A 53 -13.94 -4.45 8.09
CA HIS A 53 -13.68 -4.71 9.51
C HIS A 53 -13.45 -6.21 9.71
N ASP A 54 -12.39 -6.57 10.42
CA ASP A 54 -12.01 -7.95 10.74
C ASP A 54 -11.17 -7.93 12.03
N GLU A 55 -11.19 -9.01 12.82
CA GLU A 55 -10.43 -9.12 14.07
C GLU A 55 -8.91 -9.05 13.87
N ARG A 56 -8.42 -9.40 12.68
CA ARG A 56 -7.01 -9.28 12.29
C ARG A 56 -6.59 -7.84 12.01
N ILE A 57 -7.53 -6.94 11.77
CA ILE A 57 -7.26 -5.52 11.51
C ILE A 57 -7.22 -4.75 12.82
N ARG A 58 -6.04 -4.23 13.17
CA ARG A 58 -5.86 -3.31 14.30
C ARG A 58 -5.52 -1.92 13.80
N CYS A 59 -6.40 -0.96 14.08
CA CYS A 59 -6.16 0.44 13.77
C CYS A 59 -5.18 1.08 14.77
N TYR A 60 -4.27 1.91 14.27
CA TYR A 60 -3.36 2.74 15.06
C TYR A 60 -3.56 4.22 14.72
N ASP A 61 -3.42 5.06 15.74
CA ASP A 61 -3.42 6.51 15.55
C ASP A 61 -2.14 6.96 14.86
N ASN A 62 -2.22 7.84 13.87
CA ASN A 62 -1.04 8.26 13.10
C ASN A 62 -0.08 9.17 13.89
N GLY A 63 -0.46 9.62 15.09
CA GLY A 63 0.42 10.28 16.05
C GLY A 63 0.98 9.34 17.12
N ASP A 64 0.58 8.07 17.18
CA ASP A 64 1.04 7.12 18.20
C ASP A 64 2.44 6.57 17.89
N MET A 65 3.47 7.35 18.24
CA MET A 65 4.87 6.96 18.08
C MET A 65 5.32 5.83 19.02
N TRP A 66 4.46 5.38 19.94
CA TRP A 66 4.72 4.27 20.86
C TRP A 66 4.16 2.94 20.34
N ALA A 67 3.42 2.96 19.24
CA ALA A 67 2.93 1.76 18.58
C ALA A 67 4.07 0.85 18.12
N SER A 68 3.85 -0.47 18.15
CA SER A 68 4.88 -1.45 17.80
C SER A 68 5.46 -1.23 16.39
N VAL A 69 4.65 -0.74 15.44
CA VAL A 69 5.08 -0.42 14.06
C VAL A 69 6.15 0.67 13.97
N ALA A 70 6.35 1.46 15.04
CA ALA A 70 7.38 2.50 15.12
C ALA A 70 8.79 1.96 15.46
N SER A 71 8.92 0.66 15.76
CA SER A 71 10.17 0.01 16.16
C SER A 71 10.59 -1.10 15.21
N GLY A 72 11.87 -1.15 14.86
CA GLY A 72 12.46 -2.26 14.09
C GLY A 72 12.52 -3.58 14.85
N SER A 73 12.53 -3.53 16.20
CA SER A 73 12.47 -4.75 17.02
C SER A 73 11.10 -5.43 16.98
N ALA A 74 10.05 -4.73 16.53
CA ALA A 74 8.79 -5.36 16.23
C ALA A 74 8.89 -6.02 14.87
N GLU A 75 8.74 -7.34 14.83
CA GLU A 75 8.80 -8.18 13.62
C GLU A 75 7.52 -7.98 12.78
N TRP A 76 7.47 -6.89 12.03
CA TRP A 76 6.51 -6.65 10.94
C TRP A 76 7.19 -7.00 9.63
N ASP A 77 6.55 -7.79 8.77
CA ASP A 77 7.18 -8.38 7.57
C ASP A 77 7.22 -7.40 6.39
N SER A 78 6.16 -6.60 6.23
CA SER A 78 6.01 -5.68 5.12
C SER A 78 5.10 -4.50 5.45
N MET A 79 5.23 -3.44 4.66
CA MET A 79 4.36 -2.27 4.69
C MET A 79 3.87 -1.92 3.29
N ILE A 80 2.57 -1.62 3.19
CA ILE A 80 1.91 -1.14 1.99
C ILE A 80 1.32 0.24 2.29
N ILE A 81 1.71 1.26 1.52
CA ILE A 81 1.05 2.57 1.54
C ILE A 81 0.13 2.64 0.32
N VAL A 82 -1.19 2.59 0.55
CA VAL A 82 -2.20 2.48 -0.53
C VAL A 82 -3.48 3.25 -0.20
N PRO A 83 -3.89 4.22 -1.04
CA PRO A 83 -3.06 4.92 -2.02
C PRO A 83 -1.98 5.77 -1.33
N ALA A 84 -0.83 5.93 -1.98
CA ALA A 84 0.28 6.77 -1.54
C ALA A 84 0.22 8.15 -2.21
N SER A 85 -0.09 9.18 -1.41
CA SER A 85 -0.06 10.58 -1.81
C SER A 85 1.37 11.08 -2.00
N MET A 86 1.57 12.01 -2.95
CA MET A 86 2.90 12.57 -3.23
C MET A 86 3.51 13.29 -2.03
N GLY A 87 2.67 13.87 -1.16
CA GLY A 87 3.12 14.43 0.12
C GLY A 87 3.71 13.38 1.06
N CYS A 88 3.07 12.21 1.18
CA CYS A 88 3.61 11.10 1.96
C CYS A 88 4.90 10.55 1.32
N VAL A 89 4.91 10.33 0.01
CA VAL A 89 6.10 9.88 -0.75
C VAL A 89 7.28 10.82 -0.51
N ALA A 90 7.07 12.13 -0.56
CA ALA A 90 8.13 13.12 -0.29
C ALA A 90 8.67 13.01 1.15
N ARG A 91 7.79 12.92 2.15
CA ARG A 91 8.23 12.84 3.57
C ARG A 91 8.95 11.55 3.89
N VAL A 92 8.55 10.42 3.28
CA VAL A 92 9.28 9.15 3.40
C VAL A 92 10.63 9.24 2.70
N ALA A 93 10.68 9.78 1.47
CA ALA A 93 11.94 9.94 0.72
C ALA A 93 12.96 10.82 1.46
N CYS A 94 12.50 11.84 2.17
CA CYS A 94 13.33 12.73 2.98
C CYS A 94 13.62 12.21 4.40
N GLY A 95 13.08 11.05 4.81
CA GLY A 95 13.29 10.50 6.15
C GLY A 95 12.73 11.37 7.29
N ILE A 96 11.63 12.10 7.06
CA ILE A 96 11.09 13.09 8.02
C ILE A 96 10.64 12.41 9.32
N SER A 97 9.97 11.25 9.23
CA SER A 97 9.60 10.42 10.39
C SER A 97 8.74 11.15 11.45
N SER A 98 7.87 12.08 11.03
CA SER A 98 7.07 12.93 11.93
C SER A 98 5.71 12.36 12.31
N THR A 99 5.26 11.33 11.59
CA THR A 99 4.01 10.60 11.84
C THR A 99 4.30 9.10 11.88
N LEU A 100 3.35 8.32 12.41
CA LEU A 100 3.51 6.87 12.51
C LEU A 100 3.67 6.20 11.15
N ILE A 101 2.94 6.65 10.12
CA ILE A 101 3.12 6.17 8.74
C ILE A 101 4.56 6.41 8.26
N GLU A 102 5.07 7.62 8.43
CA GLU A 102 6.43 7.98 8.01
C GLU A 102 7.48 7.19 8.78
N ARG A 103 7.28 7.03 10.09
CA ARG A 103 8.17 6.29 10.95
C ARG A 103 8.18 4.79 10.64
N ALA A 104 7.02 4.19 10.42
CA ALA A 104 6.93 2.79 10.03
C ALA A 104 7.62 2.55 8.68
N ALA A 105 7.47 3.46 7.72
CA ALA A 105 8.16 3.36 6.43
C ALA A 105 9.69 3.49 6.56
N ASP A 106 10.17 4.42 7.39
CA ASP A 106 11.58 4.58 7.74
C ASP A 106 12.14 3.31 8.42
N VAL A 107 11.35 2.68 9.30
CA VAL A 107 11.68 1.38 9.91
C VAL A 107 11.79 0.28 8.84
N MET A 108 10.86 0.20 7.88
CA MET A 108 10.96 -0.80 6.81
C MET A 108 12.26 -0.65 6.02
N LEU A 109 12.62 0.58 5.64
CA LEU A 109 13.83 0.85 4.87
C LEU A 109 15.10 0.48 5.65
N LYS A 110 15.23 0.95 6.90
CA LYS A 110 16.45 0.70 7.68
C LYS A 110 16.64 -0.77 8.07
N GLU A 111 15.55 -1.51 8.26
CA GLU A 111 15.56 -2.95 8.55
C GLU A 111 15.60 -3.80 7.27
N ARG A 112 15.65 -3.18 6.08
CA ARG A 112 15.66 -3.85 4.76
C ARG A 112 14.46 -4.77 4.55
N ARG A 113 13.29 -4.32 5.02
CA ARG A 113 11.99 -4.99 4.86
C ARG A 113 11.24 -4.43 3.66
N ARG A 114 10.22 -5.15 3.23
CA ARG A 114 9.44 -4.79 2.03
C ARG A 114 8.59 -3.55 2.31
N LEU A 115 8.87 -2.46 1.59
CA LEU A 115 8.06 -1.24 1.57
C LEU A 115 7.47 -1.05 0.17
N ILE A 116 6.14 -1.03 0.07
CA ILE A 116 5.40 -0.86 -1.18
C ILE A 116 4.65 0.46 -1.12
N LEU A 117 4.77 1.28 -2.17
CA LEU A 117 4.01 2.53 -2.31
C LEU A 117 3.14 2.46 -3.56
N ALA A 118 1.84 2.36 -3.36
CA ALA A 118 0.84 2.38 -4.41
C ALA A 118 0.49 3.83 -4.81
N VAL A 119 1.33 4.46 -5.62
CA VAL A 119 1.26 5.91 -5.87
C VAL A 119 0.10 6.28 -6.80
N ARG A 120 -0.64 7.34 -6.46
CA ARG A 120 -1.70 7.89 -7.32
C ARG A 120 -1.51 9.39 -7.52
N GLU A 121 -1.01 9.78 -8.69
CA GLU A 121 -0.96 11.17 -9.15
C GLU A 121 -0.85 11.23 -10.68
N ALA A 122 -1.39 12.28 -11.30
CA ALA A 122 -1.15 12.58 -12.71
C ALA A 122 -1.43 14.07 -12.99
N PRO A 123 -0.52 14.80 -13.69
CA PRO A 123 0.81 14.39 -14.15
C PRO A 123 1.85 14.34 -13.03
N TYR A 124 2.96 13.62 -13.25
CA TYR A 124 4.11 13.70 -12.35
C TYR A 124 4.96 14.94 -12.62
N SER A 125 5.29 15.67 -11.56
CA SER A 125 6.36 16.67 -11.59
C SER A 125 7.73 16.00 -11.47
N LEU A 126 8.80 16.72 -11.82
CA LEU A 126 10.17 16.25 -11.59
C LEU A 126 10.44 15.98 -10.09
N ILE A 127 9.76 16.69 -9.18
CA ILE A 127 9.87 16.47 -7.74
C ILE A 127 9.30 15.10 -7.38
N HIS A 128 8.12 14.75 -7.91
CA HIS A 128 7.52 13.43 -7.68
C HIS A 128 8.45 12.33 -8.17
N LEU A 129 8.97 12.46 -9.39
CA LEU A 129 9.88 11.49 -10.00
C LEU A 129 11.16 11.31 -9.16
N ARG A 130 11.80 12.40 -8.74
CA ARG A 130 13.01 12.33 -7.89
C ARG A 130 12.76 11.61 -6.57
N ASN A 131 11.65 11.93 -5.89
CA ASN A 131 11.31 11.27 -4.63
C ASN A 131 11.04 9.76 -4.83
N MET A 132 10.33 9.39 -5.89
CA MET A 132 10.09 7.98 -6.24
C MET A 132 11.39 7.27 -6.61
N THR A 133 12.30 7.92 -7.33
CA THR A 133 13.64 7.39 -7.64
C THR A 133 14.43 7.14 -6.35
N THR A 134 14.51 8.13 -5.45
CA THR A 134 15.22 7.98 -4.16
C THR A 134 14.69 6.79 -3.35
N LEU A 135 13.38 6.63 -3.26
CA LEU A 135 12.79 5.48 -2.56
C LEU A 135 13.07 4.15 -3.25
N THR A 136 13.05 4.12 -4.59
CA THR A 136 13.39 2.93 -5.38
C THR A 136 14.85 2.53 -5.13
N GLU A 137 15.77 3.49 -5.15
CA GLU A 137 17.20 3.28 -4.85
C GLU A 137 17.42 2.81 -3.41
N ALA A 138 16.58 3.25 -2.47
CA ALA A 138 16.58 2.78 -1.07
C ALA A 138 15.97 1.39 -0.87
N GLY A 139 15.40 0.77 -1.93
CA GLY A 139 14.84 -0.59 -1.91
C GLY A 139 13.32 -0.66 -1.74
N ALA A 140 12.60 0.47 -1.74
CA ALA A 140 11.14 0.45 -1.79
C ALA A 140 10.65 0.12 -3.21
N MET A 141 9.45 -0.45 -3.30
CA MET A 141 8.78 -0.72 -4.57
C MET A 141 7.72 0.33 -4.85
N ILE A 142 7.89 1.06 -5.95
CA ILE A 142 6.90 2.03 -6.45
C ILE A 142 5.97 1.33 -7.43
N ILE A 143 4.69 1.22 -7.08
CA ILE A 143 3.65 0.63 -7.92
C ILE A 143 2.62 1.72 -8.22
N PRO A 144 2.66 2.39 -9.38
CA PRO A 144 1.64 3.38 -9.69
C PRO A 144 0.26 2.72 -9.82
N ALA A 145 -0.79 3.48 -9.47
CA ALA A 145 -2.20 3.18 -9.67
C ALA A 145 -2.58 3.14 -11.17
N SER A 146 -1.89 2.29 -11.93
CA SER A 146 -1.96 2.16 -13.40
C SER A 146 -2.36 0.71 -13.75
N PRO A 147 -3.65 0.37 -13.68
CA PRO A 147 -4.11 -1.01 -13.90
C PRO A 147 -3.97 -1.45 -15.37
N SER A 148 -3.92 -2.76 -15.59
CA SER A 148 -3.80 -3.39 -16.91
C SER A 148 -5.16 -3.61 -17.56
N PHE A 149 -5.23 -3.54 -18.89
CA PHE A 149 -6.44 -3.79 -19.67
C PHE A 149 -6.39 -5.10 -20.48
N TYR A 150 -5.25 -5.81 -20.48
CA TYR A 150 -5.04 -6.96 -21.36
C TYR A 150 -5.97 -8.15 -21.05
N PHE A 151 -6.53 -8.21 -19.84
CA PHE A 151 -7.48 -9.24 -19.42
C PHE A 151 -8.94 -8.85 -19.65
N ARG A 152 -9.21 -7.68 -20.28
CA ARG A 152 -10.55 -7.17 -20.63
C ARG A 152 -11.52 -7.16 -19.44
N PRO A 153 -11.22 -6.37 -18.38
CA PRO A 153 -12.07 -6.30 -17.20
C PRO A 153 -13.51 -5.89 -17.55
N GLU A 154 -14.48 -6.55 -16.93
CA GLU A 154 -15.91 -6.24 -17.11
C GLU A 154 -16.43 -5.20 -16.12
N SER A 155 -15.61 -4.84 -15.11
CA SER A 155 -15.96 -3.86 -14.08
C SER A 155 -14.75 -3.07 -13.57
N ILE A 156 -15.01 -1.94 -12.91
CA ILE A 156 -13.98 -1.16 -12.22
C ILE A 156 -13.39 -2.00 -11.08
N GLU A 157 -14.22 -2.79 -10.40
CA GLU A 157 -13.82 -3.71 -9.36
C GLU A 157 -12.76 -4.69 -9.86
N GLU A 158 -12.98 -5.33 -11.00
CA GLU A 158 -12.05 -6.28 -11.60
C GLU A 158 -10.75 -5.59 -12.08
N LEU A 159 -10.89 -4.43 -12.73
CA LEU A 159 -9.75 -3.61 -13.16
C LEU A 159 -8.84 -3.25 -11.99
N CYS A 160 -9.42 -2.80 -10.88
CA CYS A 160 -8.68 -2.43 -9.68
C CYS A 160 -8.13 -3.66 -8.95
N ARG A 161 -8.87 -4.79 -8.95
CA ARG A 161 -8.48 -5.99 -8.20
C ARG A 161 -7.16 -6.55 -8.73
N ASN A 162 -6.96 -6.57 -10.04
CA ASN A 162 -5.71 -7.04 -10.63
C ASN A 162 -4.48 -6.25 -10.14
N LEU A 163 -4.60 -4.93 -10.00
CA LEU A 163 -3.52 -4.11 -9.46
C LEU A 163 -3.34 -4.31 -7.95
N SER A 164 -4.45 -4.41 -7.20
CA SER A 164 -4.45 -4.67 -5.76
C SER A 164 -3.77 -6.01 -5.43
N GLU A 165 -4.02 -7.05 -6.22
CA GLU A 165 -3.34 -8.34 -6.13
C GLU A 165 -1.83 -8.20 -6.33
N ARG A 166 -1.39 -7.43 -7.34
CA ARG A 166 0.03 -7.17 -7.57
C ARG A 166 0.70 -6.38 -6.44
N ILE A 167 -0.04 -5.48 -5.79
CA ILE A 167 0.43 -4.75 -4.60
C ILE A 167 0.65 -5.72 -3.44
N VAL A 168 -0.29 -6.63 -3.19
CA VAL A 168 -0.19 -7.67 -2.15
C VAL A 168 0.92 -8.67 -2.47
N GLU A 169 1.08 -9.06 -3.74
CA GLU A 169 2.16 -9.94 -4.19
C GLU A 169 3.54 -9.35 -3.90
N ALA A 170 3.73 -8.05 -4.18
CA ALA A 170 4.96 -7.34 -3.87
C ALA A 170 5.27 -7.33 -2.36
N ALA A 171 4.24 -7.39 -1.50
CA ALA A 171 4.38 -7.50 -0.04
C ALA A 171 4.85 -8.89 0.45
N GLY A 172 4.99 -9.87 -0.46
CA GLY A 172 5.54 -11.19 -0.17
C GLY A 172 4.49 -12.30 -0.02
N ILE A 173 3.23 -12.03 -0.39
CA ILE A 173 2.12 -12.98 -0.32
C ILE A 173 1.91 -13.59 -1.70
N SER A 174 1.81 -14.92 -1.78
CA SER A 174 1.74 -15.59 -3.07
C SER A 174 0.33 -15.49 -3.67
N ILE A 175 0.18 -14.77 -4.77
CA ILE A 175 -1.10 -14.68 -5.50
C ILE A 175 -1.10 -15.62 -6.70
N ARG A 176 -2.17 -16.40 -6.86
CA ARG A 176 -2.36 -17.25 -8.04
C ARG A 176 -2.92 -16.43 -9.19
N HIS A 177 -2.05 -16.05 -10.11
CA HIS A 177 -2.44 -15.42 -11.37
C HIS A 177 -2.59 -16.46 -12.49
N LYS A 178 -3.50 -16.23 -13.45
CA LYS A 178 -3.34 -16.80 -14.79
C LYS A 178 -2.17 -16.08 -15.45
N ALA A 179 -1.07 -16.79 -15.73
CA ALA A 179 0.10 -16.17 -16.35
C ALA A 179 -0.27 -15.63 -17.74
N TRP A 180 0.13 -14.39 -18.02
CA TRP A 180 -0.05 -13.80 -19.33
C TRP A 180 0.73 -14.62 -20.38
N GLY A 181 0.02 -15.15 -21.38
CA GLY A 181 0.59 -15.94 -22.48
C GLY A 181 0.51 -17.47 -22.32
N GLU A 182 0.00 -18.00 -21.20
CA GLU A 182 -0.18 -19.45 -21.04
C GLU A 182 -1.49 -19.99 -21.66
N GLU A 183 -2.47 -19.13 -21.94
CA GLU A 183 -3.58 -19.44 -22.86
C GLU A 183 -3.26 -18.89 -24.26
N LYS A 184 -2.53 -19.67 -25.07
CA LYS A 184 -2.68 -19.60 -26.54
C LYS A 184 -3.95 -20.36 -26.91
N SER A 185 -5.09 -19.71 -26.86
CA SER A 185 -6.27 -20.14 -27.63
C SER A 185 -6.50 -19.13 -28.75
N LEU A 186 -6.00 -19.49 -29.94
CA LEU A 186 -6.64 -19.11 -31.21
C LEU A 186 -7.90 -19.94 -31.38
#